data_AF-A0A3C2E6E1-F1
#
_entry.id   AF-A0A3C2E6E1-F1
#
_cell.length_a   1.000
_cell.length_b   1.000
_cell.length_c   1.000
_cell.angle_alpha   90.00
_cell.angle_beta   90.00
_cell.angle_gamma   90.00
#
_symmetry.space_group_name_H-M   'P 1'
#
loop_
_entity.id
_entity.type
_entity.pdbx_description
1 polymer ?
#
loop_
_entity_poly.entity_id
_entity_poly.type
_entity_poly.pdbx_seq_one_letter_code
_entity_poly.pdbx_strand_id
1 'polypeptide(L)'
;MGGPQAALASIDPERLRFVSPGESWIERIDVWMIPVLGSLVAQEPIARFLGAKSPATARKGGILAALLYLAVGFIPLAFGLMAPALPVLHGEGDLFLPTLARELLPAGLFVIFAGALFSAVLSTVDSALLAISGLATENLYRRVRPASDARERLIAARTITALAGLSALVIALSGESIYGLVEIASSFGSAGILVCVLAGLYTRFGGQLSAFAAILSGLV
;
A
#
# COMPACT_ATOMS: atom_id res chain seq x y z
N MET A 1 -2.07 32.04 18.64
CA MET A 1 -1.74 30.87 17.81
C MET A 1 -0.77 31.36 16.75
N GLY A 2 0.54 31.20 16.97
CA GLY A 2 1.56 31.67 16.02
C GLY A 2 1.30 31.05 14.65
N GLY A 3 1.26 31.87 13.60
CA GLY A 3 0.87 31.44 12.26
C GLY A 3 1.80 30.37 11.65
N PRO A 4 1.64 30.07 10.34
CA PRO A 4 2.41 29.04 9.65
C PRO A 4 3.93 29.17 9.84
N GLN A 5 4.46 30.39 9.96
CA GLN A 5 5.89 30.60 10.22
C GLN A 5 6.33 30.11 11.62
N ALA A 6 5.51 30.29 12.65
CA ALA A 6 5.84 29.84 14.00
C ALA A 6 5.78 28.31 14.10
N ALA A 7 4.82 27.69 13.43
CA ALA A 7 4.71 26.24 13.31
C ALA A 7 5.90 25.62 12.55
N LEU A 8 6.38 26.25 11.48
CA LEU A 8 7.56 25.81 10.75
C LEU A 8 8.84 25.96 11.59
N ALA A 9 8.96 27.04 12.37
CA ALA A 9 10.10 27.29 13.23
C ALA A 9 10.20 26.30 14.41
N SER A 10 9.09 25.64 14.79
CA SER A 10 9.06 24.63 15.84
C SER A 10 9.35 23.20 15.35
N ILE A 11 9.52 22.99 14.05
CA ILE A 11 9.88 21.66 13.52
C ILE A 11 11.36 21.41 13.81
N ASP A 12 11.65 20.29 14.45
CA ASP A 12 13.02 19.83 14.64
C ASP A 12 13.73 19.68 13.28
N PRO A 13 14.84 20.39 13.03
CA PRO A 13 15.60 20.30 11.78
C PRO A 13 16.01 18.87 11.42
N GLU A 14 16.16 17.97 12.39
CA GLU A 14 16.48 16.56 12.11
C GLU A 14 15.34 15.84 11.37
N ARG A 15 14.09 16.22 11.61
CA ARG A 15 12.92 15.62 10.91
C ARG A 15 12.80 16.05 9.45
N LEU A 16 13.49 17.11 9.06
CA LEU A 16 13.54 17.59 7.67
C LEU A 16 14.69 16.94 6.87
N ARG A 17 15.55 16.16 7.54
CA ARG A 17 16.61 15.43 6.86
C ARG A 17 16.03 14.23 6.13
N PHE A 18 16.36 14.12 4.85
CA PHE A 18 15.97 12.99 4.05
C PHE A 18 16.72 11.70 4.44
N VAL A 19 17.98 11.83 4.87
CA VAL A 19 18.80 10.72 5.37
C VAL A 19 19.05 10.93 6.86
N SER A 20 18.78 9.91 7.67
CA SER A 20 18.94 9.99 9.11
C SER A 20 20.44 9.94 9.50
N PRO A 21 20.85 10.56 10.62
CA PRO A 21 22.21 10.40 11.12
C PRO A 21 22.56 8.92 11.37
N GLY A 22 23.63 8.44 10.73
CA GLY A 22 24.06 7.03 10.84
C GLY A 22 23.51 6.10 9.74
N GLU A 23 22.57 6.58 8.92
CA GLU A 23 22.05 5.86 7.76
C GLU A 23 22.81 6.28 6.49
N SER A 24 23.08 5.32 5.62
CA SER A 24 23.68 5.58 4.31
C SER A 24 22.64 6.04 3.29
N TRP A 25 23.10 6.74 2.25
CA TRP A 25 22.23 7.09 1.10
C TRP A 25 21.65 5.86 0.40
N ILE A 26 22.36 4.73 0.42
CA ILE A 26 21.93 3.51 -0.23
C ILE A 26 20.76 2.90 0.55
N GLU A 27 20.88 2.78 1.87
CA GLU A 27 19.80 2.30 2.74
C GLU A 27 18.56 3.19 2.59
N ARG A 28 18.72 4.52 2.59
CA ARG A 28 17.58 5.44 2.43
C ARG A 28 16.87 5.26 1.09
N ILE A 29 17.63 5.11 0.01
CA ILE A 29 17.07 4.91 -1.33
C ILE A 29 16.37 3.55 -1.40
N ASP A 30 16.96 2.50 -0.84
CA ASP A 30 16.40 1.14 -0.84
C ASP A 30 15.02 1.09 -0.18
N VAL A 31 14.94 1.64 1.05
CA VAL A 31 13.69 1.75 1.82
C VAL A 31 12.58 2.48 1.05
N TRP A 32 12.93 3.52 0.28
CA TRP A 32 11.96 4.23 -0.56
C TRP A 32 11.61 3.48 -1.84
N MET A 33 12.57 2.77 -2.44
CA MET A 33 12.38 2.06 -3.70
C MET A 33 11.48 0.84 -3.54
N ILE A 34 11.57 0.12 -2.42
CA ILE A 34 10.77 -1.08 -2.15
C ILE A 34 9.26 -0.83 -2.37
N PRO A 35 8.59 0.10 -1.67
CA PRO A 35 7.16 0.35 -1.85
C PRO A 35 6.84 0.99 -3.21
N VAL A 36 7.71 1.90 -3.70
CA VAL A 36 7.48 2.59 -4.98
C VAL A 36 7.51 1.61 -6.15
N LEU A 37 8.53 0.77 -6.21
CA LEU A 37 8.68 -0.24 -7.26
C LEU A 37 7.68 -1.38 -7.11
N GLY A 38 7.43 -1.83 -5.88
CA GLY A 38 6.43 -2.86 -5.60
C GLY A 38 5.03 -2.45 -6.07
N SER A 39 4.69 -1.17 -5.90
CA SER A 39 3.40 -0.61 -6.34
C SER A 39 3.20 -0.63 -7.87
N LEU A 40 4.27 -0.69 -8.67
CA LEU A 40 4.16 -0.74 -10.14
C LEU A 40 3.57 -2.05 -10.65
N VAL A 41 3.76 -3.12 -9.88
CA VAL A 41 3.25 -4.47 -10.20
C VAL A 41 2.09 -4.88 -9.31
N ALA A 42 1.61 -3.98 -8.46
CA ALA A 42 0.42 -4.21 -7.65
C ALA A 42 -0.78 -4.49 -8.56
N GLN A 43 -1.57 -5.50 -8.19
CA GLN A 43 -2.64 -6.00 -9.05
C GLN A 43 -3.84 -5.05 -9.11
N GLU A 44 -4.09 -4.30 -8.03
CA GLU A 44 -5.26 -3.45 -7.88
C GLU A 44 -5.23 -2.23 -8.84
N PRO A 45 -4.09 -1.54 -9.04
CA PRO A 45 -3.97 -0.55 -10.12
C PRO A 45 -4.04 -1.18 -11.51
N ILE A 46 -3.37 -2.32 -11.73
CA ILE A 46 -3.34 -3.01 -13.03
C ILE A 46 -4.76 -3.37 -13.48
N ALA A 47 -5.57 -3.97 -12.59
CA ALA A 47 -6.96 -4.32 -12.89
C ALA A 47 -7.80 -3.10 -13.27
N ARG A 48 -7.59 -1.95 -12.61
CA ARG A 48 -8.29 -0.69 -12.93
C ARG A 48 -7.87 -0.13 -14.28
N PHE A 49 -6.59 -0.20 -14.63
CA PHE A 49 -6.11 0.25 -15.94
C PHE A 49 -6.61 -0.65 -17.08
N LEU A 50 -6.61 -1.97 -16.89
CA LEU A 50 -7.13 -2.92 -17.88
C LEU A 50 -8.66 -2.83 -18.02
N GLY A 51 -9.38 -2.47 -16.96
CA GLY A 51 -10.82 -2.23 -17.00
C GLY A 51 -11.24 -0.86 -17.56
N ALA A 52 -10.29 0.03 -17.85
CA ALA A 52 -10.60 1.35 -18.39
C ALA A 52 -11.08 1.27 -19.84
N LYS A 53 -12.07 2.12 -20.19
CA LYS A 53 -12.66 2.16 -21.54
C LYS A 53 -11.65 2.49 -22.65
N SER A 54 -10.56 3.18 -22.32
CA SER A 54 -9.51 3.53 -23.26
C SER A 54 -8.18 3.79 -22.53
N PRO A 55 -7.03 3.66 -23.23
CA PRO A 55 -5.73 4.05 -22.68
C PRO A 55 -5.67 5.51 -22.22
N ALA A 56 -6.36 6.41 -22.94
CA ALA A 56 -6.42 7.82 -22.57
C ALA A 56 -7.17 8.04 -21.23
N THR A 57 -8.24 7.28 -20.99
CA THR A 57 -8.96 7.29 -19.70
C THR A 57 -8.09 6.75 -18.58
N ALA A 58 -7.40 5.62 -18.80
CA ALA A 58 -6.47 5.05 -17.82
C ALA A 58 -5.37 6.04 -17.44
N ARG A 59 -4.73 6.69 -18.43
CA ARG A 59 -3.68 7.68 -18.20
C ARG A 59 -4.17 8.90 -17.42
N LYS A 60 -5.30 9.49 -17.83
CA LYS A 60 -5.88 10.65 -17.14
C LYS A 60 -6.28 10.30 -15.70
N GLY A 61 -6.91 9.13 -15.51
CA GLY A 61 -7.29 8.63 -14.19
C GLY A 61 -6.08 8.41 -13.28
N GLY A 62 -5.01 7.80 -13.80
CA GLY A 62 -3.77 7.59 -13.04
C GLY A 62 -3.10 8.90 -12.62
N ILE A 63 -2.99 9.89 -13.52
CA ILE A 63 -2.42 11.20 -13.19
C ILE A 63 -3.26 11.91 -12.14
N LEU A 64 -4.59 11.92 -12.30
CA LEU A 64 -5.48 12.54 -11.31
C LEU A 64 -5.38 11.87 -9.95
N ALA A 65 -5.32 10.53 -9.92
CA ALA A 65 -5.16 9.76 -8.69
C ALA A 65 -3.82 10.09 -8.00
N ALA A 66 -2.72 10.21 -8.76
CA ALA A 66 -1.42 10.60 -8.22
C ALA A 66 -1.44 12.02 -7.63
N LEU A 67 -2.06 12.98 -8.32
CA LEU A 67 -2.19 14.35 -7.82
C LEU A 67 -3.04 14.41 -6.54
N LEU A 68 -4.17 13.69 -6.51
CA LEU A 68 -5.01 13.60 -5.31
C LEU A 68 -4.28 12.92 -4.16
N TYR A 69 -3.53 11.85 -4.44
CA TYR A 69 -2.71 11.16 -3.45
C TYR A 69 -1.68 12.11 -2.82
N LEU A 70 -0.96 12.89 -3.63
CA LEU A 70 0.01 13.86 -3.11
C LEU A 70 -0.67 14.99 -2.33
N ALA A 71 -1.78 15.54 -2.84
CA ALA A 71 -2.48 16.64 -2.19
C ALA A 71 -3.10 16.22 -0.85
N VAL A 72 -3.75 15.07 -0.80
CA VAL A 72 -4.42 14.56 0.42
C VAL A 72 -3.39 13.93 1.37
N GLY A 73 -2.42 13.18 0.86
CA GLY A 73 -1.35 12.55 1.63
C GLY A 73 -0.41 13.55 2.31
N PHE A 74 -0.31 14.78 1.76
CA PHE A 74 0.44 15.85 2.43
C PHE A 74 -0.19 16.30 3.74
N ILE A 75 -1.52 16.15 3.91
CA ILE A 75 -2.23 16.57 5.13
C ILE A 75 -1.71 15.85 6.38
N PRO A 76 -1.76 14.50 6.47
CA PRO A 76 -1.23 13.81 7.66
C PRO A 76 0.29 14.01 7.83
N LEU A 77 1.05 14.16 6.74
CA LEU A 77 2.48 14.47 6.81
C LEU A 77 2.74 15.81 7.50
N ALA A 78 2.01 16.86 7.11
CA ALA A 78 2.13 18.18 7.72
C ALA A 78 1.80 18.14 9.22
N PHE A 79 0.74 17.42 9.61
CA PHE A 79 0.41 17.21 11.02
C PHE A 79 1.50 16.42 11.77
N GLY A 80 2.09 15.39 11.15
CA GLY A 80 3.22 14.63 11.70
C GLY A 80 4.43 15.50 12.02
N LEU A 81 4.74 16.46 11.14
CA LEU A 81 5.85 17.39 11.33
C LEU A 81 5.54 18.46 12.40
N MET A 82 4.30 18.94 12.46
CA MET A 82 3.89 20.03 13.37
C MET A 82 3.52 19.56 14.77
N ALA A 83 3.13 18.30 14.96
CA ALA A 83 2.58 17.82 16.24
C ALA A 83 3.47 18.01 17.47
N PRO A 84 4.81 17.88 17.43
CA PRO A 84 5.66 18.15 18.59
C PRO A 84 5.51 19.57 19.16
N ALA A 85 5.06 20.52 18.32
CA ALA A 85 4.83 21.91 18.72
C ALA A 85 3.42 22.14 19.28
N LEU A 86 2.52 21.18 19.14
CA LEU A 86 1.16 21.28 19.64
C LEU A 86 1.14 20.81 21.11
N PRO A 87 0.55 21.58 22.03
CA PRO A 87 0.44 21.21 23.44
C PRO A 87 -0.70 20.21 23.65
N VAL A 88 -0.73 19.13 22.86
CA VAL A 88 -1.78 18.10 22.88
C VAL A 88 -1.13 16.73 22.95
N LEU A 89 -1.84 15.78 23.56
CA LEU A 89 -1.40 14.39 23.57
C LEU A 89 -1.45 13.85 22.15
N HIS A 90 -0.38 13.16 21.75
CA HIS A 90 -0.34 12.41 20.50
C HIS A 90 0.10 10.99 20.80
N GLY A 91 -0.45 10.04 20.05
CA GLY A 91 0.01 8.65 20.10
C GLY A 91 1.40 8.52 19.49
N GLU A 92 1.98 7.32 19.59
CA GLU A 92 3.21 6.96 18.90
C GLU A 92 2.90 6.00 17.74
N GLY A 93 3.80 5.96 16.74
CA GLY A 93 3.66 5.10 15.57
C GLY A 93 2.31 5.21 14.88
N ASP A 94 1.67 4.07 14.64
CA ASP A 94 0.42 3.95 13.88
C ASP A 94 -0.79 4.62 14.56
N LEU A 95 -0.72 4.86 15.88
CA LEU A 95 -1.80 5.51 16.65
C LEU A 95 -1.67 7.04 16.70
N PHE A 96 -0.61 7.60 16.12
CA PHE A 96 -0.36 9.03 16.13
C PHE A 96 -1.55 9.84 15.58
N LEU A 97 -1.97 9.57 14.34
CA LEU A 97 -3.00 10.36 13.66
C LEU A 97 -4.40 10.19 14.31
N PRO A 98 -4.85 8.98 14.68
CA PRO A 98 -6.10 8.80 15.42
C PRO A 98 -6.15 9.55 16.75
N THR A 99 -5.07 9.49 17.54
CA THR A 99 -5.02 10.18 18.84
C THR A 99 -5.01 11.69 18.64
N LEU A 100 -4.23 12.20 17.68
CA LEU A 100 -4.20 13.62 17.37
C LEU A 100 -5.58 14.14 16.93
N ALA A 101 -6.29 13.38 16.09
CA ALA A 101 -7.64 13.72 15.67
C ALA A 101 -8.63 13.74 16.85
N ARG A 102 -8.48 12.83 17.82
CA ARG A 102 -9.32 12.77 19.02
C ARG A 102 -9.17 14.00 19.91
N GLU A 103 -7.94 14.50 20.05
CA GLU A 103 -7.65 15.67 20.88
C GLU A 103 -8.05 16.99 20.19
N LEU A 104 -7.90 17.08 18.87
CA LEU A 104 -8.14 18.32 18.12
C LEU A 104 -9.59 18.50 17.66
N LEU A 105 -10.33 17.40 17.46
CA LEU A 105 -11.68 17.46 16.90
C LEU A 105 -12.76 17.35 17.99
N PRO A 106 -13.86 18.13 17.89
CA PRO A 106 -15.08 17.87 18.62
C PRO A 106 -15.59 16.44 18.38
N ALA A 107 -16.27 15.86 19.37
CA ALA A 107 -16.70 14.45 19.33
C ALA A 107 -17.42 14.04 18.04
N GLY A 108 -18.32 14.87 17.51
CA GLY A 108 -19.03 14.57 16.25
C GLY A 108 -18.10 14.49 15.03
N LEU A 109 -17.11 15.39 14.93
CA LEU A 109 -16.15 15.39 13.84
C LEU A 109 -15.14 14.24 13.97
N PHE A 110 -14.77 13.87 15.20
CA PHE A 110 -13.93 12.70 15.43
C PHE A 110 -14.60 11.40 14.97
N VAL A 111 -15.91 11.22 15.22
CA VAL A 111 -16.67 10.05 14.74
C VAL A 111 -16.68 10.00 13.21
N ILE A 112 -16.87 11.15 12.54
CA ILE A 112 -16.81 11.23 11.08
C ILE A 112 -15.40 10.88 10.58
N PHE A 113 -14.36 11.42 11.21
CA PHE A 113 -12.96 11.12 10.87
C PHE A 113 -12.65 9.64 11.02
N ALA A 114 -12.98 9.02 12.15
CA ALA A 114 -12.75 7.61 12.41
C ALA A 114 -13.51 6.74 11.38
N GLY A 115 -14.77 7.06 11.10
CA GLY A 115 -15.56 6.39 10.06
C GLY A 115 -14.93 6.50 8.67
N ALA A 116 -14.45 7.68 8.29
CA ALA A 116 -13.75 7.89 7.02
C ALA A 116 -12.43 7.11 6.95
N LEU A 117 -11.65 7.08 8.04
CA LEU A 117 -10.41 6.32 8.14
C LEU A 117 -10.66 4.82 7.95
N PHE A 118 -11.62 4.25 8.67
CA PHE A 118 -11.98 2.84 8.51
C PHE A 118 -12.53 2.55 7.11
N SER A 119 -13.34 3.45 6.54
CA SER A 119 -13.86 3.32 5.18
C SER A 119 -12.74 3.27 4.15
N ALA A 120 -11.73 4.14 4.28
CA ALA A 120 -10.56 4.15 3.40
C ALA A 120 -9.76 2.84 3.50
N VAL A 121 -9.49 2.35 4.71
CA VAL A 121 -8.79 1.08 4.95
C VAL A 121 -9.59 -0.08 4.33
N LEU A 122 -10.90 -0.16 4.60
CA LEU A 122 -11.76 -1.22 4.09
C LEU A 122 -11.88 -1.21 2.56
N SER A 123 -11.85 -0.03 1.92
CA SER A 123 -11.83 0.07 0.46
C SER A 123 -10.58 -0.55 -0.18
N THR A 124 -9.45 -0.49 0.55
CA THR A 124 -8.18 -1.09 0.12
C THR A 124 -8.20 -2.60 0.33
N VAL A 125 -8.65 -3.03 1.51
CA VAL A 125 -8.82 -4.46 1.84
C VAL A 125 -9.76 -5.15 0.83
N ASP A 126 -10.89 -4.53 0.50
CA ASP A 126 -11.82 -5.04 -0.51
C ASP A 126 -11.13 -5.24 -1.88
N SER A 127 -10.39 -4.23 -2.33
CA SER A 127 -9.66 -4.30 -3.62
C SER A 127 -8.62 -5.42 -3.64
N ALA A 128 -7.84 -5.56 -2.57
CA ALA A 128 -6.82 -6.60 -2.45
C ALA A 128 -7.44 -8.01 -2.40
N LEU A 129 -8.48 -8.19 -1.60
CA LEU A 129 -9.19 -9.47 -1.49
C LEU A 129 -9.88 -9.86 -2.80
N LEU A 130 -10.43 -8.89 -3.53
CA LEU A 130 -11.01 -9.10 -4.85
C LEU A 130 -9.94 -9.53 -5.87
N ALA A 131 -8.77 -8.88 -5.83
CA ALA A 131 -7.63 -9.24 -6.68
C ALA A 131 -7.14 -10.67 -6.43
N ILE A 132 -6.94 -11.03 -5.16
CA ILE A 132 -6.54 -12.40 -4.74
C ILE A 132 -7.59 -13.42 -5.20
N SER A 133 -8.86 -13.16 -4.93
CA SER A 133 -9.96 -14.06 -5.27
C SER A 133 -10.10 -14.27 -6.77
N GLY A 134 -10.04 -13.20 -7.57
CA GLY A 134 -10.11 -13.27 -9.02
C GLY A 134 -8.93 -14.04 -9.62
N LEU A 135 -7.71 -13.71 -9.19
CA LEU A 135 -6.50 -14.38 -9.66
C LEU A 135 -6.47 -15.85 -9.28
N ALA A 136 -6.76 -16.20 -8.02
CA ALA A 136 -6.73 -17.58 -7.57
C ALA A 136 -7.85 -18.41 -8.22
N THR A 137 -9.04 -17.85 -8.40
CA THR A 137 -10.13 -18.56 -9.08
C THR A 137 -9.79 -18.84 -10.54
N GLU A 138 -9.25 -17.85 -11.26
CA GLU A 138 -8.96 -17.98 -12.69
C GLU A 138 -7.67 -18.77 -12.97
N ASN A 139 -6.59 -18.53 -12.20
CA ASN A 139 -5.28 -19.10 -12.47
C ASN A 139 -5.00 -20.41 -11.73
N LEU A 140 -5.68 -20.68 -10.60
CA LEU A 140 -5.47 -21.89 -9.81
C LEU A 140 -6.70 -22.80 -9.88
N TYR A 141 -7.86 -22.30 -9.44
CA TYR A 141 -9.07 -23.12 -9.33
C TYR A 141 -9.51 -23.67 -10.69
N ARG A 142 -9.61 -22.82 -11.72
CA ARG A 142 -9.98 -23.23 -13.08
C ARG A 142 -8.98 -24.22 -13.70
N ARG A 143 -7.69 -24.16 -13.33
CA ARG A 143 -6.70 -25.15 -13.80
C ARG A 143 -6.90 -26.52 -13.14
N VAL A 144 -7.26 -26.55 -11.85
CA VAL A 144 -7.52 -27.80 -11.11
C VAL A 144 -8.90 -28.38 -11.42
N ARG A 145 -9.90 -27.52 -11.67
CA ARG A 145 -11.28 -27.89 -12.04
C ARG A 145 -11.70 -27.23 -13.36
N PRO A 146 -11.19 -27.72 -14.52
CA PRO A 146 -11.48 -27.11 -15.83
C PRO A 146 -12.96 -27.11 -16.21
N ALA A 147 -13.70 -28.13 -15.77
CA ALA A 147 -15.13 -28.29 -16.04
C ALA A 147 -16.05 -27.53 -15.06
N SER A 148 -15.49 -26.68 -14.18
CA SER A 148 -16.28 -25.91 -13.22
C SER A 148 -17.23 -24.93 -13.90
N ASP A 149 -18.48 -24.91 -13.43
CA ASP A 149 -19.50 -23.96 -13.89
C ASP A 149 -19.40 -22.61 -13.18
N ALA A 150 -20.25 -21.65 -13.58
CA ALA A 150 -20.23 -20.30 -13.02
C ALA A 150 -20.58 -20.25 -11.52
N ARG A 151 -21.45 -21.16 -11.06
CA ARG A 151 -21.89 -21.21 -9.66
C ARG A 151 -20.78 -21.75 -8.77
N GLU A 152 -20.12 -22.81 -9.22
CA GLU A 152 -18.97 -23.41 -8.55
C GLU A 152 -17.83 -22.40 -8.43
N ARG A 153 -17.52 -21.66 -9.50
CA ARG A 153 -16.50 -20.61 -9.48
C ARG A 153 -16.84 -19.46 -8.54
N LEU A 154 -18.11 -19.06 -8.47
CA LEU A 154 -18.55 -18.03 -7.52
C LEU A 154 -18.39 -18.49 -6.07
N ILE A 155 -18.70 -19.75 -5.77
CA ILE A 155 -18.49 -20.33 -4.44
C ILE A 155 -17.00 -20.37 -4.11
N ALA A 156 -16.17 -20.84 -5.06
CA ALA A 156 -14.72 -20.86 -4.90
C ALA A 156 -14.16 -19.47 -4.61
N ALA A 157 -14.55 -18.45 -5.40
CA ALA A 157 -14.14 -17.06 -5.21
C ALA A 157 -14.50 -16.54 -3.82
N ARG A 158 -15.74 -16.76 -3.35
CA ARG A 158 -16.18 -16.34 -2.00
C ARG A 158 -15.40 -17.04 -0.89
N THR A 159 -15.14 -18.34 -1.04
CA THR A 159 -14.33 -19.11 -0.09
C THR A 159 -12.89 -18.60 -0.05
N ILE A 160 -12.28 -18.35 -1.22
CA ILE A 160 -10.93 -17.79 -1.31
C ILE A 160 -10.86 -16.41 -0.66
N THR A 161 -11.84 -15.54 -0.91
CA THR A 161 -11.93 -14.23 -0.25
C THR A 161 -11.94 -14.36 1.28
N ALA A 162 -12.76 -15.26 1.82
CA ALA A 162 -12.84 -15.49 3.27
C ALA A 162 -11.51 -16.02 3.84
N LEU A 163 -10.89 -17.00 3.17
CA LEU A 163 -9.61 -17.57 3.60
C LEU A 163 -8.46 -16.55 3.51
N ALA A 164 -8.43 -15.73 2.46
CA ALA A 164 -7.46 -14.66 2.30
C ALA A 164 -7.62 -13.59 3.39
N GLY A 165 -8.86 -13.20 3.71
CA GLY A 165 -9.14 -12.28 4.81
C GLY A 165 -8.70 -12.83 6.18
N LEU A 166 -8.96 -14.11 6.44
CA LEU A 166 -8.50 -14.77 7.67
C LEU A 166 -6.96 -14.82 7.73
N SER A 167 -6.31 -15.13 6.62
CA SER A 167 -4.85 -15.17 6.53
C SER A 167 -4.24 -13.78 6.76
N ALA A 168 -4.82 -12.74 6.16
CA ALA A 168 -4.43 -11.35 6.37
C ALA A 168 -4.58 -10.94 7.84
N LEU A 169 -5.66 -11.36 8.51
CA LEU A 169 -5.85 -11.10 9.94
C LEU A 169 -4.76 -11.77 10.80
N VAL A 170 -4.41 -13.02 10.53
CA VAL A 170 -3.35 -13.72 11.26
C VAL A 170 -2.01 -13.02 11.11
N ILE A 171 -1.67 -12.58 9.89
CA ILE A 171 -0.45 -11.81 9.62
C ILE A 171 -0.49 -10.47 10.35
N ALA A 172 -1.61 -9.75 10.30
CA ALA A 172 -1.77 -8.46 10.96
C ALA A 172 -1.61 -8.56 12.48
N LEU A 173 -2.08 -9.64 13.11
CA LEU A 173 -1.91 -9.89 14.55
C LEU A 173 -0.46 -10.19 14.95
N SER A 174 0.40 -10.53 13.99
CA SER A 174 1.82 -10.84 14.22
C SER A 174 2.75 -9.69 13.82
N GLY A 175 2.23 -8.65 13.16
CA GLY A 175 3.01 -7.52 12.68
C GLY A 175 3.27 -6.48 13.78
N GLU A 176 4.45 -5.89 13.77
CA GLU A 176 4.85 -4.86 14.75
C GLU A 176 4.35 -3.45 14.37
N SER A 177 4.24 -3.15 13.08
CA SER A 177 3.74 -1.87 12.56
C SER A 177 3.09 -2.00 11.20
N ILE A 178 2.18 -1.08 10.87
CA ILE A 178 1.57 -0.97 9.54
C ILE A 178 2.66 -0.75 8.47
N TYR A 179 3.63 0.12 8.77
CA TYR A 179 4.74 0.41 7.85
C TYR A 179 5.53 -0.86 7.50
N GLY A 180 5.96 -1.63 8.49
CA GLY A 180 6.74 -2.85 8.26
C GLY A 180 5.95 -3.91 7.49
N LEU A 181 4.66 -4.05 7.75
CA LEU A 181 3.80 -4.97 6.97
C LEU A 181 3.69 -4.54 5.50
N VAL A 182 3.58 -3.24 5.22
CA VAL A 182 3.55 -2.70 3.85
C VAL A 182 4.89 -2.88 3.15
N GLU A 183 6.00 -2.67 3.86
CA GLU A 183 7.35 -2.87 3.36
C GLU A 183 7.56 -4.34 2.95
N ILE A 184 7.28 -5.27 3.86
CA ILE A 184 7.36 -6.72 3.58
C ILE A 184 6.52 -7.09 2.36
N ALA A 185 5.26 -6.65 2.31
CA ALA A 185 4.38 -6.92 1.17
C ALA A 185 4.93 -6.36 -0.15
N SER A 186 5.56 -5.19 -0.11
CA SER A 186 6.11 -4.52 -1.28
C SER A 186 7.45 -5.10 -1.76
N SER A 187 8.25 -5.68 -0.85
CA SER A 187 9.51 -6.35 -1.20
C SER A 187 9.30 -7.50 -2.17
N PHE A 188 8.21 -8.29 -2.01
CA PHE A 188 7.83 -9.33 -2.97
C PHE A 188 7.59 -8.77 -4.38
N GLY A 189 6.95 -7.60 -4.47
CA GLY A 189 6.65 -6.94 -5.73
C GLY A 189 7.89 -6.36 -6.41
N SER A 190 8.72 -5.65 -5.65
CA SER A 190 9.87 -4.89 -6.17
C SER A 190 11.03 -5.81 -6.60
N ALA A 191 11.56 -6.64 -5.70
CA ALA A 191 12.74 -7.46 -5.97
C ALA A 191 12.42 -8.68 -6.86
N GLY A 192 11.22 -9.25 -6.72
CA GLY A 192 10.82 -10.46 -7.46
C GLY A 192 10.04 -10.17 -8.74
N ILE A 193 8.78 -9.74 -8.58
CA ILE A 193 7.82 -9.69 -9.69
C ILE A 193 8.21 -8.63 -10.73
N LEU A 194 8.60 -7.43 -10.30
CA LEU A 194 8.97 -6.35 -11.22
C LEU A 194 10.17 -6.72 -12.09
N VAL A 195 11.21 -7.34 -11.53
CA VAL A 195 12.38 -7.79 -12.29
C VAL A 195 11.96 -8.78 -13.38
N CYS A 196 11.13 -9.76 -13.04
CA CYS A 196 10.60 -10.74 -13.99
C CYS A 196 9.74 -10.09 -15.09
N VAL A 197 8.89 -9.13 -14.73
CA VAL A 197 8.04 -8.41 -15.68
C VAL A 197 8.89 -7.58 -16.65
N LEU A 198 9.86 -6.81 -16.14
CA LEU A 198 10.72 -5.99 -16.99
C LEU A 198 11.59 -6.85 -17.92
N ALA A 199 12.19 -7.93 -17.41
CA ALA A 199 12.96 -8.85 -18.22
C ALA A 199 12.09 -9.49 -19.32
N GLY A 200 10.87 -9.92 -18.99
CA GLY A 200 9.94 -10.53 -19.95
C GLY A 200 9.39 -9.56 -21.00
N LEU A 201 9.27 -8.27 -20.68
CA LEU A 201 8.79 -7.25 -21.63
C LEU A 201 9.88 -6.72 -22.56
N TYR A 202 11.09 -6.50 -22.04
CA TYR A 202 12.14 -5.78 -22.77
C TYR A 202 13.28 -6.66 -23.28
N THR A 203 13.35 -7.92 -22.85
CA THR A 203 14.42 -8.83 -23.28
C THR A 203 13.83 -10.13 -23.81
N ARG A 204 14.65 -10.86 -24.58
CA ARG A 204 14.35 -12.23 -25.01
C ARG A 204 15.17 -13.26 -24.21
N PHE A 205 15.94 -12.80 -23.24
CA PHE A 205 16.87 -13.60 -22.46
C PHE A 205 16.18 -14.06 -21.16
N GLY A 206 16.36 -15.34 -20.81
CA GLY A 206 15.77 -15.96 -19.63
C GLY A 206 14.82 -17.12 -19.97
N GLY A 207 13.99 -17.51 -19.00
CA GLY A 207 13.01 -18.59 -19.11
C GLY A 207 12.26 -18.78 -17.78
N GLN A 208 11.41 -19.80 -17.69
CA GLN A 208 10.63 -20.06 -16.46
C GLN A 208 11.52 -20.28 -15.24
N LEU A 209 12.60 -21.06 -15.39
CA LEU A 209 13.53 -21.36 -14.29
C LEU A 209 14.26 -20.10 -13.78
N SER A 210 14.69 -19.21 -14.67
CA SER A 210 15.33 -17.95 -14.25
C SER A 210 14.33 -17.03 -13.55
N ALA A 211 13.07 -17.02 -13.98
CA ALA A 211 12.02 -16.25 -13.31
C ALA A 211 11.72 -16.80 -11.90
N PHE A 212 11.62 -18.12 -11.74
CA PHE A 212 11.49 -18.74 -10.41
C PHE A 212 12.69 -18.45 -9.51
N ALA A 213 13.91 -18.57 -10.06
CA ALA A 213 15.12 -18.25 -9.31
C ALA A 213 15.15 -16.79 -8.86
N ALA A 214 14.79 -15.84 -9.73
CA ALA A 214 14.73 -14.42 -9.41
C ALA A 214 13.70 -14.10 -8.31
N ILE A 215 12.51 -14.70 -8.38
CA ILE A 215 11.46 -14.51 -7.35
C ILE A 215 11.93 -15.07 -5.99
N LEU A 216 12.55 -16.26 -5.99
CA LEU A 216 13.05 -16.88 -4.75
C LEU A 216 14.26 -16.14 -4.18
N SER A 217 15.17 -15.66 -5.03
CA SER A 217 16.33 -14.88 -4.57
C SER A 217 15.94 -13.51 -4.07
N GLY A 218 14.89 -12.88 -4.63
CA GLY A 218 14.36 -11.62 -4.14
C GLY A 218 13.57 -11.73 -2.84
N LEU A 219 13.43 -12.94 -2.29
CA LEU A 219 12.76 -13.24 -1.02
C LEU A 219 13.72 -13.23 0.17
N VAL A 220 15.04 -13.21 -0.09
CA VAL A 220 16.16 -13.23 0.87
C VAL A 220 16.90 -11.92 0.79
#